data_AF-A0A5R9F9X6-F1
#
_entry.id   AF-A0A5R9F9X6-F1
#
_cell.length_a   1.000
_cell.length_b   1.000
_cell.length_c   1.000
_cell.angle_alpha   90.00
_cell.angle_beta   90.00
_cell.angle_gamma   90.00
#
_symmetry.space_group_name_H-M   'P 1'
#
loop_
_entity.id
_entity.type
_entity.pdbx_description
1 polymer ?
#
loop_
_entity_poly.entity_id
_entity_poly.type
_entity_poly.pdbx_seq_one_letter_code
_entity_poly.pdbx_strand_id
1 'polypeptide(L)'
;MGTDIHGYVECRAWGPGLAPGESAWQSAISLSVLGTTRDYPAFDCLFGVRSWGRWEPIAADRGLPADAAARTVAELESWGGAAFGVTWLGWDEVLAIDWDEPALPRATDIARYRRLPDQRLELVHRSVWSRGFARASGVDTLTTDPGRISELWDEGTEWHVGNTVFRAERARRRDAVPPPAGGDGNHKDGDSSWEPVWSVMRTLAGVHGEQHVRLVVWFDE
;
A
#
# COMPACT_ATOMS: atom_id res chain seq x y z
N MET A 1 -16.76 6.40 10.35
CA MET A 1 -15.86 7.44 9.82
C MET A 1 -14.71 6.72 9.14
N GLY A 2 -14.25 7.25 8.03
CA GLY A 2 -13.33 6.54 7.15
C GLY A 2 -12.29 7.52 6.66
N THR A 3 -11.03 7.09 6.67
CA THR A 3 -9.88 7.93 6.38
C THR A 3 -9.57 7.88 4.89
N ASP A 4 -9.46 9.04 4.26
CA ASP A 4 -9.03 9.20 2.87
C ASP A 4 -7.62 9.83 2.81
N ILE A 5 -6.94 9.63 1.68
CA ILE A 5 -5.62 10.21 1.37
C ILE A 5 -5.76 11.37 0.40
N HIS A 6 -4.98 12.40 0.67
CA HIS A 6 -4.87 13.62 -0.13
C HIS A 6 -3.40 13.91 -0.35
N GLY A 7 -3.07 14.67 -1.39
CA GLY A 7 -1.69 14.98 -1.67
C GLY A 7 -1.38 15.33 -3.10
N TYR A 8 -0.08 15.43 -3.36
CA TYR A 8 0.49 15.70 -4.67
C TYR A 8 1.66 14.79 -4.98
N VAL A 9 1.76 14.40 -6.24
CA VAL A 9 3.07 14.05 -6.81
C VAL A 9 3.79 15.35 -7.13
N GLU A 10 4.99 15.51 -6.60
CA GLU A 10 5.89 16.62 -6.89
C GLU A 10 7.07 16.15 -7.74
N CYS A 11 7.56 17.03 -8.61
CA CYS A 11 8.85 16.84 -9.27
C CYS A 11 9.73 18.07 -9.14
N ARG A 12 11.04 17.87 -9.17
CA ARG A 12 12.02 18.95 -9.15
C ARG A 12 12.31 19.39 -10.58
N ALA A 13 11.95 20.62 -10.90
CA ALA A 13 12.09 21.18 -12.23
C ALA A 13 12.67 22.59 -12.19
N TRP A 14 13.25 23.02 -13.32
CA TRP A 14 13.47 24.44 -13.58
C TRP A 14 12.11 25.13 -13.81
N GLY A 15 12.01 26.39 -13.41
CA GLY A 15 10.79 27.18 -13.57
C GLY A 15 11.05 28.68 -13.69
N PRO A 16 10.04 29.46 -14.11
CA PRO A 16 10.13 30.91 -14.16
C PRO A 16 10.48 31.49 -12.79
N GLY A 17 11.43 32.43 -12.75
CA GLY A 17 11.89 33.07 -11.52
C GLY A 17 13.06 32.39 -10.80
N LEU A 18 13.52 31.23 -11.30
CA LEU A 18 14.75 30.58 -10.83
C LEU A 18 15.95 31.02 -11.65
N ALA A 19 17.11 31.16 -11.00
CA ALA A 19 18.35 31.46 -11.71
C ALA A 19 18.80 30.27 -12.59
N PRO A 20 19.66 30.49 -13.60
CA PRO A 20 20.22 29.40 -14.38
C PRO A 20 20.93 28.37 -13.50
N GLY A 21 20.51 27.10 -13.60
CA GLY A 21 21.04 25.99 -12.79
C GLY A 21 20.29 25.74 -11.48
N GLU A 22 19.32 26.59 -11.12
CA GLU A 22 18.45 26.35 -9.97
C GLU A 22 17.21 25.53 -10.35
N SER A 23 16.76 24.70 -9.41
CA SER A 23 15.55 23.90 -9.53
C SER A 23 14.79 23.88 -8.21
N ALA A 24 13.46 23.84 -8.29
CA ALA A 24 12.57 23.78 -7.15
C ALA A 24 11.54 22.67 -7.33
N TRP A 25 10.98 22.20 -6.22
CA TRP A 25 9.85 21.28 -6.25
C TRP A 25 8.60 21.98 -6.75
N GLN A 26 7.89 21.32 -7.67
CA GLN A 26 6.65 21.77 -8.26
C GLN A 26 5.58 20.69 -8.06
N SER A 27 4.37 21.09 -7.68
CA SER A 27 3.22 20.19 -7.61
C SER A 27 2.80 19.80 -9.04
N ALA A 28 3.02 18.54 -9.42
CA ALA A 28 2.76 18.08 -10.78
C ALA A 28 1.29 17.66 -10.95
N ILE A 29 0.75 16.85 -10.04
CA ILE A 29 -0.65 16.40 -10.09
C ILE A 29 -1.17 16.06 -8.69
N SER A 30 -2.45 16.38 -8.44
CA SER A 30 -3.14 16.04 -7.19
C SER A 30 -3.59 14.58 -7.21
N LEU A 31 -3.53 13.91 -6.06
CA LEU A 31 -3.99 12.52 -5.87
C LEU A 31 -5.49 12.38 -6.18
N SER A 32 -6.29 13.42 -5.92
CA SER A 32 -7.72 13.44 -6.21
C SER A 32 -8.03 13.23 -7.70
N VAL A 33 -7.14 13.67 -8.59
CA VAL A 33 -7.26 13.50 -10.05
C VAL A 33 -6.91 12.07 -10.48
N LEU A 34 -6.08 11.37 -9.70
CA LEU A 34 -5.63 10.00 -9.97
C LEU A 34 -6.58 8.94 -9.42
N GLY A 35 -7.61 9.33 -8.67
CA GLY A 35 -8.63 8.43 -8.13
C GLY A 35 -8.17 7.63 -6.90
N THR A 36 -7.00 7.94 -6.33
CA THR A 36 -6.52 7.36 -5.08
C THR A 36 -7.19 8.08 -3.92
N THR A 37 -8.07 7.37 -3.19
CA THR A 37 -8.85 7.98 -2.09
C THR A 37 -8.76 7.16 -0.81
N ARG A 38 -9.21 5.90 -0.79
CA ARG A 38 -9.21 5.07 0.42
C ARG A 38 -8.57 3.71 0.18
N ASP A 39 -7.47 3.44 0.87
CA ASP A 39 -6.75 2.18 0.77
C ASP A 39 -5.97 1.90 2.06
N TYR A 40 -6.64 1.37 3.07
CA TYR A 40 -6.03 1.14 4.39
C TYR A 40 -4.85 0.15 4.37
N PRO A 41 -4.87 -0.97 3.61
CA PRO A 41 -3.68 -1.78 3.41
C PRO A 41 -2.48 -0.96 2.92
N ALA A 42 -2.70 -0.06 1.95
CA ALA A 42 -1.65 0.81 1.49
C ALA A 42 -1.20 1.83 2.53
N PHE A 43 -2.13 2.40 3.27
CA PHE A 43 -1.84 3.42 4.28
C PHE A 43 -1.01 2.86 5.43
N ASP A 44 -1.33 1.65 5.90
CA ASP A 44 -0.53 0.92 6.89
C ASP A 44 0.87 0.62 6.33
N CYS A 45 0.93 0.01 5.14
CA CYS A 45 2.18 -0.46 4.52
C CYS A 45 3.16 0.68 4.20
N LEU A 46 2.68 1.79 3.64
CA LEU A 46 3.52 2.89 3.18
C LEU A 46 3.73 3.97 4.25
N PHE A 47 2.71 4.30 5.04
CA PHE A 47 2.71 5.53 5.85
C PHE A 47 2.41 5.31 7.33
N GLY A 48 2.05 4.08 7.75
CA GLY A 48 1.70 3.77 9.14
C GLY A 48 0.35 4.35 9.58
N VAL A 49 -0.49 4.77 8.64
CA VAL A 49 -1.82 5.34 8.95
C VAL A 49 -2.85 4.22 9.04
N ARG A 50 -3.66 4.25 10.11
CA ARG A 50 -4.58 3.16 10.48
C ARG A 50 -3.85 1.82 10.61
N SER A 51 -2.63 1.86 11.17
CA SER A 51 -1.72 0.72 11.16
C SER A 51 -2.24 -0.49 11.92
N TRP A 52 -2.00 -1.67 11.35
CA TRP A 52 -2.18 -2.95 12.01
C TRP A 52 -0.85 -3.58 12.43
N GLY A 53 0.28 -2.88 12.26
CA GLY A 53 1.61 -3.36 12.60
C GLY A 53 2.04 -4.58 11.79
N ARG A 54 1.59 -4.70 10.54
CA ARG A 54 1.96 -5.83 9.66
C ARG A 54 3.37 -5.68 9.10
N TRP A 55 3.83 -4.45 8.91
CA TRP A 55 5.18 -4.08 8.49
C TRP A 55 5.65 -2.83 9.23
N GLU A 56 6.95 -2.58 9.22
CA GLU A 56 7.48 -1.23 9.45
C GLU A 56 7.04 -0.35 8.27
N PRO A 57 6.37 0.80 8.48
CA PRO A 57 5.96 1.67 7.40
C PRO A 57 7.16 2.32 6.72
N ILE A 58 7.10 2.47 5.38
CA ILE A 58 8.22 3.03 4.59
C ILE A 58 8.48 4.50 4.94
N ALA A 59 7.41 5.28 5.09
CA ALA A 59 7.45 6.72 5.24
C ALA A 59 6.45 7.21 6.30
N ALA A 60 6.55 6.71 7.53
CA ALA A 60 5.77 7.24 8.65
C ALA A 60 6.37 8.52 9.24
N ASP A 61 5.49 9.41 9.70
CA ASP A 61 5.80 10.54 10.61
C ASP A 61 6.95 11.46 10.16
N ARG A 62 7.16 11.62 8.85
CA ARG A 62 8.20 12.50 8.31
C ARG A 62 7.83 13.99 8.33
N GLY A 63 6.53 14.30 8.45
CA GLY A 63 6.00 15.65 8.32
C GLY A 63 6.03 16.17 6.89
N LEU A 64 5.73 17.46 6.73
CA LEU A 64 5.84 18.15 5.44
C LEU A 64 7.33 18.38 5.09
N PRO A 65 7.78 18.09 3.86
CA PRO A 65 9.12 18.47 3.44
C PRO A 65 9.36 19.99 3.58
N ALA A 66 10.52 20.39 4.08
CA ALA A 66 10.87 21.81 4.25
C ALA A 66 10.90 22.58 2.92
N ASP A 67 11.11 21.88 1.81
CA ASP A 67 11.15 22.39 0.44
C ASP A 67 9.91 21.94 -0.37
N ALA A 68 8.78 21.64 0.28
CA ALA A 68 7.52 21.32 -0.37
C ALA A 68 7.10 22.41 -1.37
N ALA A 69 6.47 22.01 -2.48
CA ALA A 69 6.03 22.95 -3.48
C ALA A 69 4.95 23.88 -2.91
N ALA A 70 5.00 25.17 -3.25
CA ALA A 70 4.12 26.19 -2.67
C ALA A 70 2.61 25.85 -2.78
N ARG A 71 2.19 25.21 -3.88
CA ARG A 71 0.80 24.76 -4.06
C ARG A 71 0.43 23.62 -3.11
N THR A 72 1.33 22.67 -2.89
CA THR A 72 1.15 21.58 -1.91
C THR A 72 0.99 22.16 -0.50
N VAL A 73 1.84 23.12 -0.12
CA VAL A 73 1.76 23.81 1.17
C VAL A 73 0.42 24.52 1.33
N ALA A 74 0.05 25.36 0.35
CA ALA A 74 -1.19 26.12 0.39
C ALA A 74 -2.44 25.22 0.46
N GLU A 75 -2.43 24.08 -0.23
CA GLU A 75 -3.54 23.13 -0.14
C GLU A 75 -3.61 22.49 1.24
N LEU A 76 -2.50 21.96 1.77
CA LEU A 76 -2.46 21.39 3.12
C LEU A 76 -2.94 22.40 4.17
N GLU A 77 -2.49 23.66 4.11
CA GLU A 77 -2.93 24.73 5.00
C GLU A 77 -4.44 24.96 4.93
N SER A 78 -5.05 24.81 3.75
CA SER A 78 -6.50 24.97 3.58
C SER A 78 -7.33 23.90 4.29
N TRP A 79 -6.77 22.72 4.54
CA TRP A 79 -7.38 21.67 5.36
C TRP A 79 -7.32 22.00 6.86
N GLY A 80 -6.34 22.81 7.28
CA GLY A 80 -6.15 23.19 8.69
C GLY A 80 -6.08 21.97 9.61
N GLY A 81 -6.86 21.99 10.69
CA GLY A 81 -6.87 20.91 11.69
C GLY A 81 -7.56 19.61 11.26
N ALA A 82 -8.14 19.55 10.06
CA ALA A 82 -8.73 18.32 9.52
C ALA A 82 -7.67 17.38 8.92
N ALA A 83 -6.51 17.92 8.50
CA ALA A 83 -5.42 17.11 7.98
C ALA A 83 -4.57 16.53 9.11
N PHE A 84 -4.20 15.26 8.99
CA PHE A 84 -3.22 14.59 9.85
C PHE A 84 -2.29 13.67 9.05
N GLY A 85 -1.28 13.11 9.72
CA GLY A 85 -0.40 12.09 9.12
C GLY A 85 0.41 12.60 7.93
N VAL A 86 0.77 13.89 7.93
CA VAL A 86 1.53 14.50 6.84
C VAL A 86 2.88 13.81 6.70
N THR A 87 3.18 13.31 5.50
CA THR A 87 4.42 12.59 5.20
C THR A 87 4.71 12.61 3.70
N TRP A 88 5.82 11.99 3.29
CA TRP A 88 6.23 11.94 1.89
C TRP A 88 7.12 10.74 1.58
N LEU A 89 7.07 10.29 0.32
CA LEU A 89 7.76 9.11 -0.21
C LEU A 89 8.42 9.44 -1.56
N GLY A 90 9.75 9.26 -1.66
CA GLY A 90 10.50 9.44 -2.90
C GLY A 90 10.26 8.31 -3.91
N TRP A 91 10.41 8.59 -5.21
CA TRP A 91 10.32 7.54 -6.23
C TRP A 91 11.49 6.55 -6.16
N ASP A 92 12.69 7.03 -5.85
CA ASP A 92 13.85 6.20 -5.55
C ASP A 92 13.60 5.25 -4.37
N GLU A 93 12.91 5.72 -3.32
CA GLU A 93 12.48 4.87 -2.21
C GLU A 93 11.48 3.81 -2.66
N VAL A 94 10.48 4.16 -3.48
CA VAL A 94 9.51 3.20 -4.04
C VAL A 94 10.21 2.07 -4.80
N LEU A 95 11.23 2.40 -5.58
CA LEU A 95 12.02 1.41 -6.33
C LEU A 95 12.88 0.51 -5.43
N ALA A 96 13.26 1.01 -4.25
CA ALA A 96 14.05 0.28 -3.28
C ALA A 96 13.23 -0.60 -2.33
N ILE A 97 11.89 -0.49 -2.34
CA ILE A 97 11.01 -1.33 -1.49
C ILE A 97 11.19 -2.81 -1.86
N ASP A 98 11.46 -3.64 -0.85
CA ASP A 98 11.29 -5.09 -0.97
C ASP A 98 9.80 -5.44 -0.96
N TRP A 99 9.22 -5.49 -2.16
CA TRP A 99 7.81 -5.83 -2.36
C TRP A 99 7.47 -7.28 -1.99
N ASP A 100 8.48 -8.13 -1.82
CA ASP A 100 8.34 -9.51 -1.34
C ASP A 100 8.50 -9.65 0.17
N GLU A 101 8.80 -8.57 0.89
CA GLU A 101 8.96 -8.57 2.34
C GLU A 101 7.69 -9.15 2.99
N PRO A 102 7.81 -10.29 3.69
CA PRO A 102 6.68 -10.90 4.38
C PRO A 102 6.32 -10.04 5.59
N ALA A 103 5.04 -10.00 5.92
CA ALA A 103 4.57 -9.36 7.14
C ALA A 103 5.27 -9.93 8.37
N LEU A 104 5.25 -9.18 9.47
CA LEU A 104 5.72 -9.66 10.76
C LEU A 104 4.99 -10.96 11.13
N PRO A 105 5.61 -11.91 11.86
CA PRO A 105 5.02 -13.22 12.11
C PRO A 105 3.60 -13.20 12.69
N ARG A 106 3.23 -12.16 13.44
CA ARG A 106 1.88 -12.01 14.02
C ARG A 106 0.79 -11.69 12.99
N ALA A 107 1.16 -11.28 11.79
CA ALA A 107 0.28 -10.89 10.70
C ALA A 107 0.03 -12.02 9.67
N THR A 108 0.14 -13.29 10.11
CA THR A 108 -0.26 -14.46 9.32
C THR A 108 -1.79 -14.50 9.19
N ASP A 109 -2.27 -14.64 7.97
CA ASP A 109 -3.69 -14.80 7.65
C ASP A 109 -3.98 -16.21 7.11
N ILE A 110 -5.26 -16.54 6.99
CA ILE A 110 -5.71 -17.72 6.25
C ILE A 110 -6.15 -17.30 4.86
N ALA A 111 -5.36 -17.65 3.85
CA ALA A 111 -5.74 -17.49 2.46
C ALA A 111 -6.60 -18.64 1.98
N ARG A 112 -7.52 -18.35 1.07
CA ARG A 112 -8.38 -19.31 0.38
C ARG A 112 -8.02 -19.35 -1.09
N TYR A 113 -7.71 -20.54 -1.56
CA TYR A 113 -7.43 -20.86 -2.94
C TYR A 113 -8.48 -21.80 -3.52
N ARG A 114 -8.65 -21.69 -4.84
CA ARG A 114 -9.35 -22.68 -5.67
C ARG A 114 -8.32 -23.49 -6.42
N ARG A 115 -8.36 -24.81 -6.27
CA ARG A 115 -7.58 -25.77 -7.05
C ARG A 115 -8.23 -25.94 -8.42
N LEU A 116 -7.47 -25.62 -9.45
CA LEU A 116 -7.86 -25.77 -10.85
C LEU A 116 -7.66 -27.24 -11.32
N PRO A 117 -8.25 -27.66 -12.45
CA PRO A 117 -8.10 -29.03 -12.95
C PRO A 117 -6.64 -29.45 -13.21
N ASP A 118 -5.79 -28.48 -13.56
CA ASP A 118 -4.34 -28.67 -13.77
C ASP A 118 -3.51 -28.65 -12.48
N GLN A 119 -4.17 -28.75 -11.31
CA GLN A 119 -3.59 -28.71 -9.97
C GLN A 119 -3.01 -27.35 -9.54
N ARG A 120 -3.04 -26.31 -10.37
CA ARG A 120 -2.63 -24.97 -9.94
C ARG A 120 -3.62 -24.40 -8.93
N LEU A 121 -3.11 -23.58 -8.02
CA LEU A 121 -3.91 -22.86 -7.05
C LEU A 121 -4.14 -21.43 -7.55
N GLU A 122 -5.39 -21.04 -7.63
CA GLU A 122 -5.82 -19.68 -7.91
C GLU A 122 -6.25 -19.05 -6.58
N LEU A 123 -5.63 -17.94 -6.18
CA LEU A 123 -6.03 -17.20 -4.99
C LEU A 123 -7.45 -16.67 -5.19
N VAL A 124 -8.32 -16.91 -4.20
CA VAL A 124 -9.70 -16.40 -4.17
C VAL A 124 -9.83 -15.28 -3.15
N HIS A 125 -9.27 -15.46 -1.96
CA HIS A 125 -9.26 -14.43 -0.90
C HIS A 125 -8.01 -14.57 -0.04
N ARG A 126 -7.42 -13.44 0.39
CA ARG A 126 -6.16 -13.42 1.17
C ARG A 126 -6.36 -13.62 2.67
N SER A 127 -7.44 -13.07 3.25
CA SER A 127 -7.77 -13.23 4.66
C SER A 127 -9.19 -13.75 4.82
N VAL A 128 -9.32 -14.99 5.30
CA VAL A 128 -10.59 -15.70 5.44
C VAL A 128 -10.75 -16.24 6.85
N TRP A 129 -11.74 -15.72 7.57
CA TRP A 129 -12.19 -16.27 8.85
C TRP A 129 -13.63 -16.76 8.72
N SER A 130 -13.80 -17.94 8.11
CA SER A 130 -15.12 -18.43 7.68
C SER A 130 -15.50 -19.76 8.32
N ARG A 131 -16.80 -20.06 8.33
CA ARG A 131 -17.31 -21.39 8.72
C ARG A 131 -16.75 -22.53 7.86
N GLY A 132 -16.42 -22.25 6.60
CA GLY A 132 -15.78 -23.21 5.71
C GLY A 132 -14.38 -23.58 6.20
N PHE A 133 -13.59 -22.58 6.59
CA PHE A 133 -12.29 -22.79 7.23
C PHE A 133 -12.43 -23.49 8.58
N ALA A 134 -13.36 -23.04 9.44
CA ALA A 134 -13.63 -23.64 10.75
C ALA A 134 -13.85 -25.16 10.66
N ARG A 135 -14.65 -25.61 9.68
CA ARG A 135 -14.89 -27.04 9.44
C ARG A 135 -13.64 -27.78 8.94
N ALA A 136 -12.79 -27.10 8.18
CA ALA A 136 -11.59 -27.70 7.58
C ALA A 136 -10.47 -27.87 8.60
N SER A 137 -10.25 -26.87 9.47
CA SER A 137 -9.18 -26.86 10.47
C SER A 137 -9.61 -27.39 11.83
N GLY A 138 -10.91 -27.47 12.09
CA GLY A 138 -11.47 -27.81 13.39
C GLY A 138 -11.42 -26.65 14.39
N VAL A 139 -10.96 -25.45 13.99
CA VAL A 139 -10.95 -24.28 14.85
C VAL A 139 -12.37 -23.75 15.08
N ASP A 140 -12.64 -23.29 16.30
CA ASP A 140 -13.83 -22.50 16.56
C ASP A 140 -13.56 -21.03 16.27
N THR A 141 -13.99 -20.57 15.09
CA THR A 141 -13.83 -19.18 14.64
C THR A 141 -14.61 -18.16 15.48
N LEU A 142 -15.52 -18.59 16.36
CA LEU A 142 -16.27 -17.69 17.25
C LEU A 142 -15.54 -17.39 18.56
N THR A 143 -14.66 -18.29 19.00
CA THR A 143 -13.93 -18.17 20.27
C THR A 143 -12.43 -17.97 20.10
N THR A 144 -11.91 -18.28 18.91
CA THR A 144 -10.49 -18.12 18.58
C THR A 144 -10.24 -16.73 17.97
N ASP A 145 -9.26 -16.03 18.54
CA ASP A 145 -8.79 -14.75 18.02
C ASP A 145 -8.02 -14.96 16.70
N PRO A 146 -8.48 -14.40 15.56
CA PRO A 146 -7.76 -14.47 14.30
C PRO A 146 -6.38 -13.80 14.35
N GLY A 147 -6.13 -12.87 15.29
CA GLY A 147 -4.80 -12.27 15.49
C GLY A 147 -3.73 -13.24 16.00
N ARG A 148 -4.13 -14.47 16.39
CA ARG A 148 -3.23 -15.50 16.95
C ARG A 148 -3.01 -16.68 16.01
N ILE A 149 -3.40 -16.58 14.74
CA ILE A 149 -3.21 -17.64 13.73
C ILE A 149 -1.77 -18.19 13.74
N SER A 150 -0.79 -17.29 13.81
CA SER A 150 0.64 -17.62 13.83
C SER A 150 1.10 -18.43 15.05
N GLU A 151 0.33 -18.42 16.14
CA GLU A 151 0.58 -19.23 17.33
C GLU A 151 -0.09 -20.61 17.26
N LEU A 152 -1.10 -20.75 16.39
CA LEU A 152 -1.89 -21.97 16.24
C LEU A 152 -1.33 -22.89 15.17
N TRP A 153 -0.82 -22.32 14.07
CA TRP A 153 -0.33 -23.08 12.93
C TRP A 153 0.92 -22.45 12.32
N ASP A 154 1.84 -23.31 11.89
CA ASP A 154 3.01 -22.89 11.13
C ASP A 154 2.59 -22.34 9.76
N GLU A 155 3.35 -21.37 9.27
CA GLU A 155 3.21 -20.87 7.91
C GLU A 155 3.35 -22.01 6.90
N GLY A 156 2.45 -22.03 5.91
CA GLY A 156 2.35 -23.09 4.91
C GLY A 156 1.44 -24.25 5.29
N THR A 157 0.85 -24.26 6.50
CA THR A 157 -0.16 -25.26 6.87
C THR A 157 -1.36 -25.18 5.92
N GLU A 158 -1.76 -26.32 5.34
CA GLU A 158 -2.85 -26.41 4.37
C GLU A 158 -4.02 -27.29 4.86
N TRP A 159 -5.23 -26.87 4.50
CA TRP A 159 -6.45 -27.65 4.66
C TRP A 159 -7.17 -27.78 3.33
N HIS A 160 -7.44 -29.02 2.92
CA HIS A 160 -8.06 -29.34 1.65
C HIS A 160 -9.51 -29.77 1.82
N VAL A 161 -10.43 -29.10 1.12
CA VAL A 161 -11.86 -29.45 1.09
C VAL A 161 -12.34 -29.42 -0.36
N GLY A 162 -12.41 -30.59 -0.98
CA GLY A 162 -12.69 -30.70 -2.41
C GLY A 162 -11.67 -29.90 -3.23
N ASN A 163 -12.16 -28.95 -4.05
CA ASN A 163 -11.31 -28.05 -4.83
C ASN A 163 -10.94 -26.76 -4.09
N THR A 164 -11.25 -26.62 -2.80
CA THR A 164 -10.82 -25.47 -1.99
C THR A 164 -9.59 -25.85 -1.19
N VAL A 165 -8.60 -24.96 -1.14
CA VAL A 165 -7.43 -25.08 -0.26
C VAL A 165 -7.40 -23.84 0.63
N PHE A 166 -7.36 -24.04 1.94
CA PHE A 166 -7.01 -22.97 2.88
C PHE A 166 -5.54 -23.10 3.22
N ARG A 167 -4.83 -21.98 3.35
CA ARG A 167 -3.41 -21.98 3.71
C ARG A 167 -3.13 -20.88 4.72
N ALA A 168 -2.40 -21.20 5.79
CA ALA A 168 -1.83 -20.20 6.68
C ALA A 168 -0.62 -19.55 5.98
N GLU A 169 -0.69 -18.26 5.68
CA GLU A 169 0.38 -17.56 4.97
C GLU A 169 0.49 -16.09 5.41
N ARG A 170 1.70 -15.55 5.34
CA ARG A 170 1.91 -14.13 5.60
C ARG A 170 1.68 -13.33 4.32
N ALA A 171 0.97 -12.22 4.46
CA ALA A 171 0.88 -11.24 3.39
C ALA A 171 2.29 -10.70 3.07
N ARG A 172 2.51 -10.31 1.82
CA ARG A 172 3.68 -9.55 1.38
C ARG A 172 3.29 -8.10 1.12
N ARG A 173 4.25 -7.17 1.09
CA ARG A 173 3.95 -5.76 0.78
C ARG A 173 3.17 -5.58 -0.52
N ARG A 174 3.51 -6.37 -1.56
CA ARG A 174 2.80 -6.38 -2.85
C ARG A 174 1.31 -6.71 -2.75
N ASP A 175 0.89 -7.40 -1.70
CA ASP A 175 -0.51 -7.73 -1.46
C ASP A 175 -1.28 -6.55 -0.85
N ALA A 176 -0.58 -5.65 -0.16
CA ALA A 176 -1.13 -4.43 0.40
C ALA A 176 -1.09 -3.27 -0.61
N VAL A 177 0.01 -3.14 -1.36
CA VAL A 177 0.17 -2.16 -2.44
C VAL A 177 0.85 -2.83 -3.62
N PRO A 178 0.17 -2.94 -4.77
CA PRO A 178 0.80 -3.50 -5.95
C PRO A 178 2.04 -2.70 -6.38
N PRO A 179 3.16 -3.38 -6.69
CA PRO A 179 4.40 -2.72 -7.07
C PRO A 179 4.27 -2.01 -8.41
N PRO A 180 5.03 -0.93 -8.65
CA PRO A 180 5.07 -0.26 -9.94
C PRO A 180 5.54 -1.22 -11.04
N ALA A 181 4.65 -1.61 -11.95
CA ALA A 181 4.91 -2.50 -13.09
C ALA A 181 5.80 -3.73 -12.76
N GLY A 182 5.26 -4.65 -11.95
CA GLY A 182 5.86 -5.97 -11.69
C GLY A 182 4.88 -7.04 -11.21
N GLY A 183 3.58 -6.75 -11.14
CA GLY A 183 2.56 -7.74 -10.78
C GLY A 183 2.24 -8.67 -11.95
N ASP A 184 2.03 -9.96 -11.67
CA ASP A 184 1.64 -11.04 -12.58
C ASP A 184 0.23 -10.87 -13.20
N GLY A 185 -0.30 -9.65 -13.25
CA GLY A 185 -1.59 -9.30 -13.84
C GLY A 185 -2.79 -9.98 -13.17
N ASN A 186 -2.59 -10.70 -12.07
CA ASN A 186 -3.60 -11.56 -11.47
C ASN A 186 -4.24 -10.93 -10.23
N HIS A 187 -4.38 -9.60 -10.22
CA HIS A 187 -5.36 -8.93 -9.36
C HIS A 187 -6.72 -9.06 -10.03
N LYS A 188 -7.47 -10.10 -9.65
CA LYS A 188 -8.85 -10.32 -10.09
C LYS A 188 -9.88 -9.43 -9.39
N ASP A 189 -9.41 -8.52 -8.53
CA ASP A 189 -10.20 -7.45 -7.95
C ASP A 189 -9.68 -6.14 -8.55
N GLY A 190 -10.50 -5.47 -9.36
CA GLY A 190 -10.13 -4.34 -10.22
C GLY A 190 -9.82 -3.02 -9.52
N ASP A 191 -9.12 -3.03 -8.39
CA ASP A 191 -9.02 -1.90 -7.45
C ASP A 191 -7.58 -1.58 -6.99
N SER A 192 -6.54 -1.73 -7.82
CA SER A 192 -5.27 -1.10 -7.45
C SER A 192 -5.34 0.40 -7.72
N SER A 193 -5.76 1.16 -6.72
CA SER A 193 -5.83 2.62 -6.75
C SER A 193 -4.46 3.31 -6.96
N TRP A 194 -3.38 2.54 -6.97
CA TRP A 194 -2.00 3.03 -6.94
C TRP A 194 -1.27 3.03 -8.29
N GLU A 195 -1.65 2.20 -9.26
CA GLU A 195 -0.95 2.20 -10.57
C GLU A 195 -0.98 3.57 -11.27
N PRO A 196 -2.07 4.38 -11.22
CA PRO A 196 -2.03 5.73 -11.75
C PRO A 196 -0.95 6.62 -11.08
N VAL A 197 -0.79 6.51 -9.76
CA VAL A 197 0.25 7.24 -9.00
C VAL A 197 1.64 6.80 -9.43
N TRP A 198 1.88 5.49 -9.48
CA TRP A 198 3.14 4.91 -9.95
C TRP A 198 3.48 5.28 -11.38
N SER A 199 2.49 5.29 -12.28
CA SER A 199 2.69 5.66 -13.68
C SER A 199 3.12 7.12 -13.83
N VAL A 200 2.51 8.05 -13.08
CA VAL A 200 2.92 9.46 -13.07
C VAL A 200 4.32 9.61 -12.50
N MET A 201 4.60 9.03 -11.33
CA MET A 201 5.92 9.15 -10.70
C MET A 201 7.02 8.59 -11.61
N ARG A 202 6.80 7.42 -12.21
CA ARG A 202 7.69 6.80 -13.20
C ARG A 202 7.93 7.71 -14.40
N THR A 203 6.87 8.32 -14.94
CA THR A 203 6.97 9.23 -16.09
C THR A 203 7.80 10.46 -15.75
N LEU A 204 7.54 11.09 -14.60
CA LEU A 204 8.29 12.25 -14.14
C LEU A 204 9.75 11.89 -13.84
N ALA A 205 10.00 10.70 -13.28
CA ALA A 205 11.34 10.24 -12.96
C ALA A 205 12.17 10.00 -14.24
N GLY A 206 11.54 9.54 -15.32
CA GLY A 206 12.18 9.44 -16.63
C GLY A 206 12.63 10.78 -17.22
N VAL A 207 12.01 11.89 -16.81
CA VAL A 207 12.34 13.25 -17.28
C VAL A 207 13.30 13.97 -16.32
N HIS A 208 13.03 13.85 -15.02
CA HIS A 208 13.70 14.66 -14.00
C HIS A 208 14.74 13.88 -13.20
N GLY A 209 14.74 12.55 -13.24
CA GLY A 209 15.55 11.68 -12.38
C GLY A 209 14.77 11.18 -11.17
N GLU A 210 15.13 9.99 -10.67
CA GLU A 210 14.39 9.28 -9.61
C GLU A 210 14.38 10.04 -8.27
N GLN A 211 15.51 10.66 -7.90
CA GLN A 211 15.64 11.49 -6.69
C GLN A 211 14.92 12.84 -6.79
N HIS A 212 14.31 13.12 -7.94
CA HIS A 212 13.66 14.39 -8.27
C HIS A 212 12.15 14.22 -8.45
N VAL A 213 11.59 13.13 -7.91
CA VAL A 213 10.16 12.87 -7.83
C VAL A 213 9.80 12.33 -6.46
N ARG A 214 8.74 12.89 -5.86
CA ARG A 214 8.22 12.40 -4.59
C ARG A 214 6.70 12.53 -4.54
N LEU A 215 6.09 11.73 -3.70
CA LEU A 215 4.71 11.80 -3.31
C LEU A 215 4.64 12.49 -1.94
N VAL A 216 3.90 13.58 -1.81
CA VAL A 216 3.62 14.26 -0.52
C VAL A 216 2.15 14.07 -0.19
N VAL A 217 1.84 13.56 0.99
CA VAL A 217 0.49 13.13 1.36
C VAL A 217 0.09 13.58 2.76
N TRP A 218 -1.21 13.65 2.99
CA TRP A 218 -1.87 13.81 4.28
C TRP A 218 -3.24 13.10 4.25
N PHE A 219 -3.88 12.99 5.40
CA PHE A 219 -5.08 12.18 5.60
C PHE A 219 -6.18 12.96 6.34
N ASP A 220 -7.42 12.50 6.22
CA ASP A 220 -8.59 12.99 6.96
C ASP A 220 -9.32 11.86 7.74
N GLU A 221 -10.27 12.22 8.59
CA GLU A 221 -11.05 11.29 9.45
C GLU A 221 -12.46 10.98 8.95
#